data_AF-A0A5Q4BHC5-F1
#
_entry.id   AF-A0A5Q4BHC5-F1
#
_cell.length_a   1.000
_cell.length_b   1.000
_cell.length_c   1.000
_cell.angle_alpha   90.00
_cell.angle_beta   90.00
_cell.angle_gamma   90.00
#
_symmetry.space_group_name_H-M   'P 1'
#
loop_
_entity.id
_entity.type
_entity.pdbx_description
1 polymer ?
#
loop_
_entity_poly.entity_id
_entity_poly.type
_entity_poly.pdbx_seq_one_letter_code
_entity_poly.pdbx_strand_id
1 'polypeptide(L)'
;MLREIVEAWQQAASSGKRIEEAYVLPDQYTLGNLSNDLAECESLTQIRVLEVLSLCLKRIDLIDQGSQDEKPIQHLANHAAGFLHDPAASYCVNSLALAETALDILRSLVIGFSAHLGEEDLIRVTAYSNSHDTWTTLGAASSAGDILRHSLNDDTRRKFIESTVLEHFIRPIFSRATSSRITSAGRKAYFIDDDKNWASQSAIIETQPWKTTQIHAITVFNWAVEHADESLVSKCWPLFTPVLLALMDDTETKFKRKGLLVLHNFVLRCPARLLGDTGLGEIFQQSVFPSLLSLPGSTPEDESLQLLVPAYNAIVQLAETQFTDDEARPQKTKILIKLLTEGILAGYWHASEYIRIVELLAQQIIPIELLSMVSAIMTD
;
A
#
# COMPACT_ATOMS: atom_id res chain seq x y z
N MET A 1 29.79 25.29 5.38
CA MET A 1 29.97 24.14 6.30
C MET A 1 29.53 22.82 5.68
N LEU A 2 28.24 22.62 5.35
CA LEU A 2 27.75 21.37 4.77
C LEU A 2 28.52 21.00 3.49
N ARG A 3 28.70 21.97 2.59
CA ARG A 3 29.46 21.81 1.35
C ARG A 3 30.89 21.29 1.56
N GLU A 4 31.63 21.91 2.49
CA GLU A 4 33.03 21.55 2.78
C GLU A 4 33.14 20.11 3.30
N ILE A 5 32.17 19.69 4.13
CA ILE A 5 32.11 18.33 4.67
C ILE A 5 31.84 17.33 3.55
N VAL A 6 30.88 17.63 2.66
CA VAL A 6 30.55 16.78 1.51
C VAL A 6 31.73 16.67 0.55
N GLU A 7 32.40 17.78 0.23
CA GLU A 7 33.60 17.79 -0.61
C GLU A 7 34.74 16.95 0.01
N ALA A 8 34.97 17.07 1.32
CA ALA A 8 35.94 16.25 2.03
C ALA A 8 35.59 14.76 1.98
N TRP A 9 34.30 14.41 2.10
CA TRP A 9 33.83 13.03 2.00
C TRP A 9 34.01 12.45 0.60
N GLN A 10 33.73 13.23 -0.45
CA GLN A 10 33.95 12.83 -1.84
C GLN A 10 35.46 12.63 -2.15
N GLN A 11 36.31 13.52 -1.65
CA GLN A 11 37.77 13.39 -1.78
C GLN A 11 38.29 12.16 -1.04
N ALA A 12 37.82 11.90 0.18
CA ALA A 12 38.23 10.72 0.94
C ALA A 12 37.78 9.41 0.26
N ALA A 13 36.53 9.35 -0.23
CA ALA A 13 36.00 8.22 -0.98
C ALA A 13 36.82 7.92 -2.26
N SER A 14 37.21 8.95 -3.01
CA SER A 14 38.05 8.79 -4.20
C SER A 14 39.49 8.37 -3.89
N SER A 15 39.99 8.68 -2.68
CA SER A 15 41.32 8.27 -2.20
C SER A 15 41.35 6.89 -1.52
N GLY A 16 40.21 6.20 -1.38
CA GLY A 16 40.11 4.90 -0.71
C GLY A 16 40.33 4.92 0.81
N LYS A 17 40.30 6.10 1.44
CA LYS A 17 40.42 6.26 2.89
C LYS A 17 39.08 6.00 3.58
N ARG A 18 39.09 5.26 4.70
CA ARG A 18 37.95 5.17 5.62
C ARG A 18 37.78 6.51 6.30
N ILE A 19 36.59 7.09 6.18
CA ILE A 19 36.20 8.27 6.94
C ILE A 19 35.68 7.76 8.28
N GLU A 20 36.37 8.09 9.37
CA GLU A 20 35.83 7.88 10.72
C GLU A 20 34.84 9.02 11.02
N GLU A 21 33.64 8.68 11.50
CA GLU A 21 32.54 9.61 11.85
C GLU A 21 32.96 10.75 12.79
N ALA A 22 34.10 10.59 13.47
CA ALA A 22 34.65 11.51 14.47
C ALA A 22 35.39 12.74 13.90
N TYR A 23 35.62 12.85 12.57
CA TYR A 23 36.59 13.83 12.04
C TYR A 23 36.05 15.09 11.37
N VAL A 24 34.74 15.29 11.15
CA VAL A 24 34.29 16.33 10.21
C VAL A 24 32.95 17.02 10.57
N LEU A 25 32.56 17.07 11.84
CA LEU A 25 31.47 17.95 12.26
C LEU A 25 32.06 19.06 13.15
N PRO A 26 31.72 20.34 12.93
CA PRO A 26 32.03 21.43 13.85
C PRO A 26 31.47 21.15 15.24
N ASP A 27 32.08 21.74 16.26
CA ASP A 27 31.68 21.58 17.66
C ASP A 27 30.22 22.00 17.89
N GLN A 28 29.74 23.03 17.19
CA GLN A 28 28.33 23.45 17.17
C GLN A 28 27.95 24.03 15.81
N TYR A 29 26.70 23.86 15.40
CA TYR A 29 26.13 24.46 14.19
C TYR A 29 24.62 24.64 14.34
N THR A 30 24.02 25.49 13.48
CA THR A 30 22.57 25.74 13.49
C THR A 30 21.88 25.08 12.29
N LEU A 31 20.57 24.84 12.40
CA LEU A 31 19.75 24.39 11.28
C LEU A 31 19.75 25.41 10.14
N GLY A 32 19.87 26.70 10.45
CA GLY A 32 20.02 27.77 9.48
C GLY A 32 21.29 27.63 8.63
N ASN A 33 22.41 27.22 9.22
CA ASN A 33 23.63 26.95 8.46
C ASN A 33 23.44 25.79 7.47
N LEU A 34 22.87 24.67 7.94
CA LEU A 34 22.59 23.52 7.08
C LEU A 34 21.66 23.91 5.92
N SER A 35 20.61 24.67 6.22
CA SER A 35 19.61 25.10 5.24
C SER A 35 20.20 26.03 4.16
N ASN A 36 21.02 27.02 4.56
CA ASN A 36 21.61 27.97 3.61
C ASN A 36 22.66 27.30 2.72
N ASP A 37 23.42 26.36 3.27
CA ASP A 37 24.48 25.67 2.53
C ASP A 37 23.93 24.68 1.47
N LEU A 38 22.65 24.30 1.53
CA LEU A 38 22.04 23.40 0.54
C LEU A 38 22.16 23.94 -0.90
N ALA A 39 21.95 25.24 -1.11
CA ALA A 39 22.06 25.86 -2.43
C ALA A 39 23.48 25.76 -3.01
N GLU A 40 24.49 25.74 -2.15
CA GLU A 40 25.89 25.58 -2.56
C GLU A 40 26.24 24.13 -2.90
N CYS A 41 25.40 23.17 -2.49
CA CYS A 41 25.59 21.74 -2.70
C CYS A 41 24.93 21.19 -3.96
N GLU A 42 24.22 22.00 -4.75
CA GLU A 42 23.51 21.54 -5.97
C GLU A 42 24.43 20.85 -6.99
N SER A 43 25.68 21.32 -7.08
CA SER A 43 26.71 20.75 -7.98
C SER A 43 27.36 19.46 -7.49
N LEU A 44 27.08 19.05 -6.25
CA LEU A 44 27.69 17.87 -5.61
C LEU A 44 26.84 16.61 -5.83
N THR A 45 27.40 15.47 -5.42
CA THR A 45 26.68 14.19 -5.50
C THR A 45 25.60 14.16 -4.41
N GLN A 46 24.33 14.20 -4.84
CA GLN A 46 23.19 14.37 -3.94
C GLN A 46 23.08 13.29 -2.84
N ILE A 47 23.44 12.03 -3.12
CA ILE A 47 23.45 10.99 -2.09
C ILE A 47 24.41 11.33 -0.94
N ARG A 48 25.59 11.90 -1.25
CA ARG A 48 26.55 12.32 -0.22
C ARG A 48 26.07 13.53 0.56
N VAL A 49 25.38 14.46 -0.11
CA VAL A 49 24.73 15.60 0.56
C VAL A 49 23.71 15.11 1.58
N LEU A 50 22.84 14.15 1.19
CA LEU A 50 21.83 13.59 2.08
C LEU A 50 22.45 12.75 3.21
N GLU A 51 23.50 11.96 2.96
CA GLU A 51 24.17 11.20 4.02
C GLU A 51 24.79 12.11 5.09
N VAL A 52 25.49 13.17 4.67
CA VAL A 52 26.06 14.15 5.59
C VAL A 52 24.95 14.90 6.33
N LEU A 53 23.87 15.29 5.65
CA LEU A 53 22.73 15.93 6.29
C LEU A 53 22.04 15.02 7.32
N SER A 54 21.84 13.74 7.01
CA SER A 54 21.33 12.73 7.95
C SER A 54 22.24 12.62 9.18
N LEU A 55 23.56 12.58 8.98
CA LEU A 55 24.54 12.53 10.06
C LEU A 55 24.45 13.77 10.97
N CYS A 56 24.36 14.97 10.39
CA CYS A 56 24.19 16.20 11.14
C CYS A 56 22.91 16.15 11.99
N LEU A 57 21.77 15.80 11.38
CA LEU A 57 20.48 15.77 12.08
C LEU A 57 20.39 14.72 13.19
N LYS A 58 21.17 13.63 13.11
CA LYS A 58 21.29 12.62 14.18
C LYS A 58 22.08 13.12 15.39
N ARG A 59 22.95 14.11 15.22
CA ARG A 59 23.79 14.69 16.29
C ARG A 59 23.12 15.92 16.88
N ILE A 60 21.95 15.69 17.48
CA ILE A 60 21.11 16.72 18.10
C ILE A 60 21.88 17.48 19.19
N ASP A 61 22.86 16.83 19.84
CA ASP A 61 23.76 17.41 20.83
C ASP A 61 24.62 18.58 20.30
N LEU A 62 24.87 18.63 18.99
CA LEU A 62 25.70 19.64 18.36
C LEU A 62 24.87 20.76 17.70
N ILE A 63 23.54 20.64 17.68
CA ILE A 63 22.64 21.60 17.05
C ILE A 63 22.21 22.66 18.06
N ASP A 64 22.67 23.89 17.86
CA ASP A 64 22.21 25.04 18.63
C ASP A 64 20.82 25.47 18.13
N GLN A 65 19.78 25.16 18.90
CA GLN A 65 18.39 25.45 18.56
C GLN A 65 18.04 26.91 18.87
N GLY A 66 17.68 27.66 17.85
CA GLY A 66 17.26 29.06 17.95
C GLY A 66 15.74 29.24 17.80
N SER A 67 15.22 30.38 18.29
CA SER A 67 13.80 30.74 18.15
C SER A 67 13.35 31.03 16.70
N GLN A 68 14.24 30.93 15.71
CA GLN A 68 13.98 31.23 14.29
C GLN A 68 14.16 30.00 13.38
N ASP A 69 14.22 28.80 13.96
CA ASP A 69 14.54 27.57 13.22
C ASP A 69 13.39 27.01 12.38
N GLU A 70 12.16 27.52 12.55
CA GLU A 70 10.99 27.06 11.80
C GLU A 70 11.20 27.11 10.28
N LYS A 71 11.79 28.21 9.77
CA LYS A 71 12.07 28.37 8.33
C LYS A 71 13.15 27.40 7.83
N PRO A 72 14.33 27.29 8.47
CA PRO A 72 15.32 26.27 8.14
C PRO A 72 14.77 24.84 8.18
N ILE A 73 14.00 24.49 9.22
CA ILE A 73 13.40 23.15 9.36
C ILE A 73 12.52 22.84 8.15
N GLN A 74 11.63 23.77 7.79
CA GLN A 74 10.73 23.57 6.64
C GLN A 74 11.50 23.50 5.31
N HIS A 75 12.53 24.32 5.14
CA HIS A 75 13.36 24.28 3.93
C HIS A 75 14.10 22.95 3.78
N LEU A 76 14.71 22.45 4.86
CA LEU A 76 15.36 21.14 4.90
C LEU A 76 14.36 20.00 4.61
N ALA A 77 13.15 20.08 5.18
CA ALA A 77 12.11 19.08 4.97
C ALA A 77 11.65 19.06 3.50
N ASN A 78 11.37 20.22 2.92
CA ASN A 78 10.98 20.33 1.51
C ASN A 78 12.09 19.82 0.58
N HIS A 79 13.35 20.14 0.88
CA HIS A 79 14.49 19.62 0.13
C HIS A 79 14.55 18.09 0.18
N ALA A 80 14.44 17.49 1.36
CA ALA A 80 14.45 16.03 1.51
C ALA A 80 13.24 15.36 0.82
N ALA A 81 12.04 15.93 0.96
CA ALA A 81 10.83 15.44 0.28
C ALA A 81 10.95 15.49 -1.25
N GLY A 82 11.71 16.45 -1.79
CA GLY A 82 12.02 16.55 -3.21
C GLY A 82 12.72 15.32 -3.80
N PHE A 83 13.41 14.51 -2.99
CA PHE A 83 14.07 13.28 -3.44
C PHE A 83 13.15 12.05 -3.40
N LEU A 84 11.94 12.18 -2.86
CA LEU A 84 10.91 11.14 -2.93
C LEU A 84 10.21 11.23 -4.29
N HIS A 85 10.91 10.83 -5.35
CA HIS A 85 10.38 10.81 -6.71
C HIS A 85 9.40 9.66 -6.93
N ASP A 86 8.62 9.77 -8.03
CA ASP A 86 7.68 8.75 -8.47
C ASP A 86 8.40 7.41 -8.68
N PRO A 87 8.02 6.36 -7.95
CA PRO A 87 8.57 5.02 -8.10
C PRO A 87 8.58 4.46 -9.52
N ALA A 88 7.70 4.94 -10.40
CA ALA A 88 7.68 4.54 -11.81
C ALA A 88 8.94 4.98 -12.59
N ALA A 89 9.65 6.01 -12.13
CA ALA A 89 10.83 6.57 -12.80
C ALA A 89 12.16 5.88 -12.40
N SER A 90 12.15 5.02 -11.38
CA SER A 90 13.38 4.65 -10.67
C SER A 90 13.63 3.14 -10.58
N TYR A 91 14.36 2.59 -11.56
CA TYR A 91 14.93 1.24 -11.49
C TYR A 91 16.44 1.24 -11.16
N CYS A 92 16.98 2.32 -10.59
CA CYS A 92 18.41 2.42 -10.26
C CYS A 92 18.64 2.24 -8.74
N VAL A 93 19.63 1.42 -8.37
CA VAL A 93 20.06 1.20 -6.96
C VAL A 93 20.33 2.52 -6.21
N ASN A 94 20.88 3.52 -6.91
CA ASN A 94 21.14 4.84 -6.32
C ASN A 94 19.84 5.55 -5.91
N SER A 95 18.72 5.33 -6.60
CA SER A 95 17.43 5.94 -6.25
C SER A 95 16.86 5.37 -4.95
N LEU A 96 17.13 4.10 -4.66
CA LEU A 96 16.63 3.44 -3.46
C LEU A 96 17.35 3.97 -2.20
N ALA A 97 18.69 4.05 -2.28
CA ALA A 97 19.51 4.63 -1.20
C ALA A 97 19.19 6.12 -0.99
N LEU A 98 18.93 6.87 -2.07
CA LEU A 98 18.51 8.26 -1.99
C LEU A 98 17.19 8.40 -1.24
N ALA A 99 16.16 7.62 -1.62
CA ALA A 99 14.85 7.67 -0.97
C ALA A 99 14.93 7.26 0.51
N GLU A 100 15.69 6.21 0.84
CA GLU A 100 15.88 5.78 2.24
C GLU A 100 16.56 6.88 3.08
N THR A 101 17.62 7.49 2.56
CA THR A 101 18.32 8.57 3.26
C THR A 101 17.44 9.82 3.40
N ALA A 102 16.67 10.16 2.36
CA ALA A 102 15.72 11.25 2.38
C ALA A 102 14.61 11.03 3.43
N LEU A 103 14.07 9.81 3.53
CA LEU A 103 13.09 9.44 4.55
C LEU A 103 13.68 9.49 5.97
N ASP A 104 14.94 9.10 6.15
CA ASP A 104 15.63 9.19 7.44
C ASP A 104 15.86 10.65 7.88
N ILE A 105 16.19 11.54 6.94
CA ILE A 105 16.24 12.99 7.17
C ILE A 105 14.85 13.51 7.56
N LEU A 106 13.82 13.21 6.76
CA LEU A 106 12.45 13.64 7.03
C LEU A 106 11.97 13.15 8.39
N ARG A 107 12.27 11.90 8.76
CA ARG A 107 11.95 11.33 10.06
C ARG A 107 12.60 12.12 11.19
N SER A 108 13.88 12.47 11.04
CA SER A 108 14.62 13.27 12.02
C SER A 108 14.00 14.68 12.15
N LEU A 109 13.65 15.32 11.04
CA LEU A 109 13.03 16.64 11.02
C LEU A 109 11.61 16.64 11.61
N VAL A 110 10.78 15.66 11.26
CA VAL A 110 9.40 15.55 11.74
C VAL A 110 9.36 15.23 13.23
N ILE A 111 10.14 14.24 13.68
CA ILE A 111 10.07 13.75 15.07
C ILE A 111 10.95 14.58 16.00
N GLY A 112 12.16 14.94 15.57
CA GLY A 112 13.15 15.65 16.38
C GLY A 112 12.95 17.17 16.39
N PHE A 113 12.39 17.72 15.32
CA PHE A 113 12.28 19.17 15.11
C PHE A 113 10.87 19.64 14.73
N SER A 114 9.86 18.76 14.80
CA SER A 114 8.45 19.08 14.54
C SER A 114 8.19 19.74 13.16
N ALA A 115 8.92 19.28 12.13
CA ALA A 115 8.66 19.70 10.75
C ALA A 115 7.25 19.33 10.30
N HIS A 116 6.59 20.23 9.57
CA HIS A 116 5.25 20.01 9.02
C HIS A 116 5.38 19.58 7.56
N LEU A 117 4.69 18.51 7.18
CA LEU A 117 4.65 18.03 5.79
C LEU A 117 3.35 18.42 5.13
N GLY A 118 3.44 18.89 3.88
CA GLY A 118 2.27 19.13 3.05
C GLY A 118 1.60 17.83 2.63
N GLU A 119 0.36 17.92 2.16
CA GLU A 119 -0.43 16.78 1.70
C GLU A 119 0.26 15.98 0.58
N GLU A 120 0.88 16.66 -0.39
CA GLU A 120 1.64 16.00 -1.47
C GLU A 120 2.85 15.22 -0.94
N ASP A 121 3.58 15.78 0.02
CA ASP A 121 4.73 15.12 0.61
C ASP A 121 4.32 13.92 1.45
N LEU A 122 3.17 14.00 2.14
CA LEU A 122 2.59 12.86 2.84
C LEU A 122 2.18 11.74 1.86
N ILE A 123 1.67 12.06 0.67
CA ILE A 123 1.42 11.05 -0.38
C ILE A 123 2.75 10.41 -0.83
N ARG A 124 3.79 11.22 -1.09
CA ARG A 124 5.13 10.72 -1.43
C ARG A 124 5.70 9.81 -0.35
N VAL A 125 5.58 10.18 0.93
CA VAL A 125 6.01 9.34 2.05
C VAL A 125 5.20 8.04 2.10
N THR A 126 3.88 8.12 1.92
CA THR A 126 2.99 6.94 1.93
C THR A 126 3.34 5.93 0.84
N ALA A 127 3.86 6.38 -0.32
CA ALA A 127 4.33 5.51 -1.39
C ALA A 127 5.46 4.55 -0.98
N TYR A 128 6.19 4.83 0.11
CA TYR A 128 7.28 4.00 0.62
C TYR A 128 6.87 3.11 1.81
N SER A 129 5.60 3.11 2.22
CA SER A 129 5.11 2.45 3.45
C SER A 129 5.17 0.91 3.46
N ASN A 130 5.40 0.26 2.32
CA ASN A 130 5.35 -1.20 2.19
C ASN A 130 6.70 -1.80 1.75
N SER A 131 7.43 -2.43 2.65
CA SER A 131 8.75 -3.03 2.39
C SER A 131 8.81 -4.10 1.30
N HIS A 132 7.67 -4.59 0.81
CA HIS A 132 7.61 -5.56 -0.29
C HIS A 132 7.61 -4.94 -1.69
N ASP A 133 7.45 -3.62 -1.80
CA ASP A 133 7.50 -2.95 -3.10
C ASP A 133 8.95 -2.81 -3.60
N THR A 134 9.15 -2.89 -4.91
CA THR A 134 10.50 -2.96 -5.53
C THR A 134 11.30 -1.67 -5.40
N TRP A 135 10.64 -0.57 -5.06
CA TRP A 135 11.23 0.77 -4.93
C TRP A 135 11.43 1.21 -3.48
N THR A 136 11.25 0.31 -2.51
CA THR A 136 11.43 0.64 -1.09
C THR A 136 12.22 -0.44 -0.36
N THR A 137 12.77 -0.07 0.79
CA THR A 137 13.53 -0.94 1.67
C THR A 137 12.82 -1.07 3.00
N LEU A 138 13.28 -2.00 3.85
CA LEU A 138 12.77 -2.12 5.21
C LEU A 138 13.00 -0.83 6.02
N GLY A 139 14.17 -0.20 5.87
CA GLY A 139 14.50 1.06 6.53
C GLY A 139 13.62 2.21 6.06
N ALA A 140 13.45 2.35 4.74
CA ALA A 140 12.55 3.34 4.15
C ALA A 140 11.10 3.18 4.63
N ALA A 141 10.56 1.95 4.61
CA ALA A 141 9.21 1.67 5.08
C ALA A 141 9.02 1.98 6.57
N SER A 142 10.01 1.64 7.40
CA SER A 142 10.00 1.98 8.82
C SER A 142 9.98 3.50 9.03
N SER A 143 10.84 4.24 8.33
CA SER A 143 10.90 5.70 8.42
C SER A 143 9.62 6.36 7.93
N ALA A 144 9.06 5.90 6.81
CA ALA A 144 7.78 6.38 6.30
C ALA A 144 6.64 6.15 7.30
N GLY A 145 6.58 4.97 7.92
CA GLY A 145 5.60 4.67 8.96
C GLY A 145 5.72 5.55 10.20
N ASP A 146 6.95 5.85 10.63
CA ASP A 146 7.22 6.74 11.77
C ASP A 146 6.80 8.19 11.47
N ILE A 147 7.12 8.69 10.26
CA ILE A 147 6.70 10.01 9.78
C ILE A 147 5.18 10.11 9.78
N LEU A 148 4.49 9.18 9.14
CA LEU A 148 3.02 9.21 9.01
C LEU A 148 2.33 9.12 10.38
N ARG A 149 2.85 8.30 11.30
CA ARG A 149 2.33 8.21 12.68
C ARG A 149 2.49 9.50 13.46
N HIS A 150 3.59 10.23 13.26
CA HIS A 150 3.83 11.49 13.96
C HIS A 150 3.07 12.66 13.32
N SER A 151 3.01 12.72 11.99
CA SER A 151 2.35 13.81 11.25
C SER A 151 0.82 13.72 11.29
N LEU A 152 0.24 12.53 11.48
CA LEU A 152 -1.20 12.31 11.42
C LEU A 152 -1.75 11.73 12.72
N ASN A 153 -2.43 12.57 13.51
CA ASN A 153 -3.35 12.11 14.55
C ASN A 153 -4.64 11.54 13.93
N ASP A 154 -5.51 10.90 14.72
CA ASP A 154 -6.68 10.19 14.21
C ASP A 154 -7.65 11.07 13.39
N ASP A 155 -7.88 12.32 13.80
CA ASP A 155 -8.76 13.25 13.07
C ASP A 155 -8.16 13.70 11.75
N THR A 156 -6.87 14.09 11.78
CA THR A 156 -6.14 14.47 10.57
C THR A 156 -5.95 13.29 9.62
N ARG A 157 -5.77 12.07 10.14
CA ARG A 157 -5.62 10.84 9.36
C ARG A 157 -6.89 10.52 8.60
N ARG A 158 -8.06 10.62 9.26
CA ARG A 158 -9.36 10.41 8.59
C ARG A 158 -9.58 11.40 7.46
N LYS A 159 -9.29 12.70 7.69
CA LYS A 159 -9.40 13.75 6.67
C LYS A 159 -8.41 13.53 5.51
N PHE A 160 -7.17 13.18 5.82
CA PHE A 160 -6.14 12.90 4.83
C PHE A 160 -6.51 11.70 3.95
N ILE A 161 -7.00 10.61 4.56
CA ILE A 161 -7.48 9.44 3.80
C ILE A 161 -8.67 9.81 2.92
N GLU A 162 -9.69 10.47 3.47
CA GLU A 162 -10.90 10.83 2.72
C GLU A 162 -10.60 11.77 1.56
N SER A 163 -10.11 12.98 1.87
CA SER A 163 -9.99 14.05 0.90
C SER A 163 -8.73 13.88 0.07
N THR A 164 -7.55 13.81 0.69
CA THR A 164 -6.30 13.80 -0.07
C THR A 164 -6.09 12.48 -0.81
N VAL A 165 -6.17 11.35 -0.10
CA VAL A 165 -5.86 10.04 -0.69
C VAL A 165 -6.99 9.58 -1.61
N LEU A 166 -8.20 9.39 -1.11
CA LEU A 166 -9.26 8.74 -1.89
C LEU A 166 -9.85 9.67 -2.96
N GLU A 167 -10.21 10.90 -2.60
CA GLU A 167 -10.87 11.83 -3.53
C GLU A 167 -9.90 12.46 -4.55
N HIS A 168 -8.78 13.02 -4.11
CA HIS A 168 -7.89 13.79 -4.98
C HIS A 168 -6.81 12.95 -5.66
N PHE A 169 -6.28 11.92 -5.00
CA PHE A 169 -5.19 11.12 -5.54
C PHE A 169 -5.67 9.83 -6.24
N ILE A 170 -6.38 8.94 -5.54
CA ILE A 170 -6.73 7.61 -6.04
C ILE A 170 -7.85 7.66 -7.08
N ARG A 171 -8.92 8.41 -6.84
CA ARG A 171 -10.10 8.42 -7.73
C ARG A 171 -9.77 8.81 -9.18
N PRO A 172 -8.97 9.86 -9.47
CA PRO A 172 -8.57 10.16 -10.85
C PRO A 172 -7.78 9.03 -11.51
N ILE A 173 -6.88 8.38 -10.77
CA ILE A 173 -6.01 7.29 -11.27
C ILE A 173 -6.82 6.06 -11.68
N PHE A 174 -7.87 5.73 -10.91
CA PHE A 174 -8.73 4.56 -11.15
C PHE A 174 -10.03 4.89 -11.91
N SER A 175 -10.22 6.13 -12.36
CA SER A 175 -11.45 6.59 -13.02
C SER A 175 -11.83 5.78 -14.28
N ARG A 176 -10.84 5.19 -14.96
CA ARG A 176 -11.03 4.37 -16.17
C ARG A 176 -11.15 2.88 -15.88
N ALA A 177 -10.92 2.45 -14.65
CA ALA A 177 -10.97 1.05 -14.22
C ALA A 177 -12.34 0.67 -13.63
N THR A 178 -13.41 1.36 -14.04
CA THR A 178 -14.75 1.17 -13.50
C THR A 178 -15.38 -0.15 -13.98
N SER A 179 -15.84 -0.96 -13.04
CA SER A 179 -16.55 -2.21 -13.33
C SER A 179 -17.99 -1.94 -13.76
N SER A 180 -18.49 -2.66 -14.78
CA SER A 180 -19.91 -2.60 -15.18
C SER A 180 -20.86 -3.16 -14.11
N ARG A 181 -20.34 -3.88 -13.11
CA ARG A 181 -21.11 -4.45 -11.99
C ARG A 181 -21.45 -3.43 -10.91
N ILE A 182 -20.95 -2.21 -11.01
CA ILE A 182 -21.25 -1.13 -10.06
C ILE A 182 -21.87 0.09 -10.73
N THR A 183 -22.73 0.78 -9.99
CA THR A 183 -23.21 2.12 -10.34
C THR A 183 -22.12 3.16 -10.09
N SER A 184 -22.31 4.39 -10.58
CA SER A 184 -21.41 5.52 -10.25
C SER A 184 -21.28 5.80 -8.75
N ALA A 185 -22.25 5.34 -7.95
CA ALA A 185 -22.25 5.40 -6.49
C ALA A 185 -21.60 4.18 -5.81
N GLY A 186 -20.95 3.28 -6.57
CA GLY A 186 -20.30 2.07 -6.07
C GLY A 186 -21.24 0.91 -5.71
N ARG A 187 -22.56 1.12 -5.67
CA ARG A 187 -23.55 0.07 -5.38
C ARG A 187 -23.61 -0.96 -6.50
N LYS A 188 -24.05 -2.19 -6.18
CA LYS A 188 -24.35 -3.22 -7.18
C LYS A 188 -25.25 -2.68 -8.29
N ALA A 189 -24.83 -2.85 -9.55
CA ALA A 189 -25.65 -2.58 -10.72
C ALA A 189 -26.61 -3.74 -10.97
N TYR A 190 -27.91 -3.45 -11.04
CA TYR A 190 -28.94 -4.45 -11.38
C TYR A 190 -29.25 -4.49 -12.89
N PHE A 191 -28.75 -3.53 -13.66
CA PHE A 191 -28.89 -3.45 -15.10
C PHE A 191 -27.50 -3.34 -15.72
N ILE A 192 -27.09 -4.34 -16.49
CA ILE A 192 -25.82 -4.38 -17.22
C ILE A 192 -26.14 -4.07 -18.69
N ASP A 193 -25.51 -3.04 -19.24
CA ASP A 193 -25.62 -2.67 -20.66
C ASP A 193 -24.47 -3.34 -21.42
N ASP A 194 -24.70 -4.54 -21.96
CA ASP A 194 -23.66 -5.42 -22.55
C ASP A 194 -23.03 -4.84 -23.83
N ASP A 195 -23.72 -3.94 -24.55
CA ASP A 195 -23.33 -3.45 -25.87
C ASP A 195 -22.14 -2.46 -25.87
N LYS A 196 -21.76 -1.91 -24.72
CA LYS A 196 -20.63 -0.95 -24.61
C LYS A 196 -19.29 -1.58 -24.21
N ASN A 197 -19.25 -2.88 -23.93
CA ASN A 197 -18.17 -3.44 -23.11
C ASN A 197 -16.93 -3.88 -23.90
N TRP A 198 -17.06 -4.39 -25.13
CA TRP A 198 -15.93 -5.04 -25.81
C TRP A 198 -14.96 -4.07 -26.50
N ALA A 199 -15.47 -3.12 -27.30
CA ALA A 199 -14.61 -2.20 -28.08
C ALA A 199 -13.88 -1.16 -27.21
N SER A 200 -14.41 -0.86 -26.02
CA SER A 200 -13.83 0.11 -25.08
C SER A 200 -12.77 -0.51 -24.16
N GLN A 201 -12.88 -1.79 -23.79
CA GLN A 201 -11.93 -2.45 -22.90
C GLN A 201 -10.52 -2.56 -23.51
N SER A 202 -10.41 -2.86 -24.81
CA SER A 202 -9.11 -3.00 -25.50
C SER A 202 -8.27 -1.72 -25.48
N ALA A 203 -8.90 -0.55 -25.61
CA ALA A 203 -8.21 0.76 -25.54
C ALA A 203 -7.99 1.27 -24.10
N ILE A 204 -8.74 0.75 -23.12
CA ILE A 204 -8.58 1.06 -21.69
C ILE A 204 -7.36 0.33 -21.11
N ILE A 205 -7.08 -0.90 -21.54
CA ILE A 205 -5.93 -1.72 -21.09
C ILE A 205 -4.59 -1.02 -21.36
N GLU A 206 -4.48 -0.23 -22.44
CA GLU A 206 -3.23 0.47 -22.80
C GLU A 206 -2.94 1.74 -21.96
N THR A 207 -3.89 2.23 -21.14
CA THR A 207 -3.75 3.54 -20.46
C THR A 207 -4.22 3.53 -19.01
N GLN A 208 -3.90 2.48 -18.25
CA GLN A 208 -4.12 2.43 -16.79
C GLN A 208 -2.91 2.98 -16.04
N PRO A 209 -2.97 4.20 -15.46
CA PRO A 209 -1.79 4.84 -14.87
C PRO A 209 -1.24 4.04 -13.68
N TRP A 210 -2.11 3.41 -12.89
CA TRP A 210 -1.72 2.59 -11.75
C TRP A 210 -0.91 1.34 -12.11
N LYS A 211 -0.82 0.98 -13.40
CA LYS A 211 0.03 -0.12 -13.89
C LYS A 211 1.40 0.35 -14.40
N THR A 212 1.53 1.61 -14.77
CA THR A 212 2.69 2.12 -15.52
C THR A 212 3.31 3.33 -14.86
N THR A 213 2.64 4.47 -14.88
CA THR A 213 3.20 5.75 -14.43
C THR A 213 2.99 6.04 -12.96
N GLN A 214 1.99 5.42 -12.33
CA GLN A 214 1.60 5.67 -10.94
C GLN A 214 1.47 4.36 -10.16
N ILE A 215 2.46 3.48 -10.28
CA ILE A 215 2.48 2.15 -9.65
C ILE A 215 2.34 2.20 -8.12
N HIS A 216 2.78 3.31 -7.53
CA HIS A 216 2.71 3.56 -6.10
C HIS A 216 1.29 3.82 -5.59
N ALA A 217 0.33 4.09 -6.48
CA ALA A 217 -1.06 4.33 -6.11
C ALA A 217 -1.67 3.14 -5.35
N ILE A 218 -1.28 1.90 -5.70
CA ILE A 218 -1.78 0.70 -5.00
C ILE A 218 -1.26 0.65 -3.56
N THR A 219 0.00 1.04 -3.34
CA THR A 219 0.61 1.08 -2.01
C THR A 219 -0.04 2.14 -1.14
N VAL A 220 -0.27 3.34 -1.69
CA VAL A 220 -1.00 4.42 -1.01
C VAL A 220 -2.44 4.01 -0.69
N PHE A 221 -3.11 3.33 -1.63
CA PHE A 221 -4.46 2.81 -1.40
C PHE A 221 -4.50 1.75 -0.31
N ASN A 222 -3.56 0.79 -0.31
CA ASN A 222 -3.48 -0.23 0.73
C ASN A 222 -3.26 0.40 2.11
N TRP A 223 -2.35 1.39 2.21
CA TRP A 223 -2.14 2.12 3.46
C TRP A 223 -3.43 2.78 3.96
N ALA A 224 -4.21 3.40 3.07
CA ALA A 224 -5.50 3.98 3.42
C ALA A 224 -6.51 2.94 3.94
N VAL A 225 -6.55 1.74 3.35
CA VAL A 225 -7.38 0.63 3.84
C VAL A 225 -6.93 0.17 5.22
N GLU A 226 -5.62 0.02 5.45
CA GLU A 226 -5.08 -0.45 6.73
C GLU A 226 -5.34 0.53 7.89
N HIS A 227 -5.42 1.83 7.59
CA HIS A 227 -5.57 2.90 8.58
C HIS A 227 -6.98 3.50 8.63
N ALA A 228 -7.91 3.01 7.83
CA ALA A 228 -9.31 3.39 7.92
C ALA A 228 -9.98 2.69 9.12
N ASP A 229 -10.75 3.45 9.88
CA ASP A 229 -11.66 2.88 10.88
C ASP A 229 -13.02 2.53 10.25
N GLU A 230 -13.85 1.84 11.02
CA GLU A 230 -15.19 1.41 10.59
C GLU A 230 -16.07 2.60 10.14
N SER A 231 -15.91 3.76 10.81
CA SER A 231 -16.68 4.97 10.50
C SER A 231 -16.31 5.54 9.12
N LEU A 232 -15.02 5.55 8.81
CA LEU A 232 -14.48 6.02 7.55
C LEU A 232 -14.82 5.07 6.41
N VAL A 233 -14.71 3.75 6.64
CA VAL A 233 -15.15 2.74 5.67
C VAL A 233 -16.65 2.91 5.37
N SER A 234 -17.49 3.06 6.40
CA SER A 234 -18.93 3.27 6.24
C SER A 234 -19.28 4.51 5.43
N LYS A 235 -18.47 5.57 5.53
CA LYS A 235 -18.67 6.83 4.81
C LYS A 235 -18.13 6.76 3.38
N CYS A 236 -16.94 6.19 3.20
CA CYS A 236 -16.14 6.32 1.98
C CYS A 236 -16.07 5.03 1.15
N TRP A 237 -16.80 3.96 1.50
CA TRP A 237 -16.84 2.71 0.72
C TRP A 237 -17.06 2.88 -0.80
N PRO A 238 -17.81 3.89 -1.32
CA PRO A 238 -17.93 4.08 -2.76
C PRO A 238 -16.61 4.44 -3.46
N LEU A 239 -15.65 4.99 -2.73
CA LEU A 239 -14.32 5.32 -3.24
C LEU A 239 -13.35 4.13 -3.17
N PHE A 240 -13.51 3.24 -2.18
CA PHE A 240 -12.73 2.00 -2.07
C PHE A 240 -13.15 0.96 -3.11
N THR A 241 -14.44 0.82 -3.36
CA THR A 241 -15.02 -0.28 -4.14
C THR A 241 -14.46 -0.36 -5.57
N PRO A 242 -14.42 0.72 -6.38
CA PRO A 242 -13.91 0.62 -7.75
C PRO A 242 -12.46 0.15 -7.81
N VAL A 243 -11.63 0.56 -6.85
CA VAL A 243 -10.21 0.19 -6.79
C VAL A 243 -10.05 -1.29 -6.43
N LEU A 244 -10.79 -1.77 -5.42
CA LEU A 244 -10.79 -3.18 -5.04
C LEU A 244 -11.20 -4.09 -6.21
N LEU A 245 -12.27 -3.72 -6.93
CA LEU A 245 -12.75 -4.48 -8.08
C LEU A 245 -11.75 -4.43 -9.24
N ALA A 246 -11.18 -3.26 -9.54
CA ALA A 246 -10.17 -3.10 -10.59
C ALA A 246 -8.96 -4.01 -10.35
N LEU A 247 -8.51 -4.14 -9.09
CA LEU A 247 -7.37 -4.99 -8.77
C LEU A 247 -7.74 -6.48 -8.84
N MET A 248 -8.86 -6.90 -8.26
CA MET A 248 -9.26 -8.33 -8.23
C MET A 248 -9.65 -8.88 -9.60
N ASP A 249 -10.29 -8.06 -10.43
CA ASP A 249 -10.71 -8.45 -11.78
C ASP A 249 -9.56 -8.37 -12.80
N ASP A 250 -8.36 -7.95 -12.39
CA ASP A 250 -7.24 -7.79 -13.29
C ASP A 250 -6.75 -9.11 -13.88
N THR A 251 -6.20 -9.04 -15.09
CA THR A 251 -5.66 -10.21 -15.79
C THR A 251 -4.26 -10.60 -15.30
N GLU A 252 -3.48 -9.66 -14.75
CA GLU A 252 -2.14 -9.95 -14.25
C GLU A 252 -2.18 -10.41 -12.79
N THR A 253 -1.58 -11.58 -12.54
CA THR A 253 -1.51 -12.24 -11.23
C THR A 253 -1.06 -11.31 -10.10
N LYS A 254 -0.06 -10.45 -10.34
CA LYS A 254 0.47 -9.53 -9.32
C LYS A 254 -0.59 -8.52 -8.82
N PHE A 255 -1.47 -8.04 -9.69
CA PHE A 255 -2.50 -7.07 -9.32
C PHE A 255 -3.70 -7.77 -8.68
N LYS A 256 -4.12 -8.92 -9.22
CA LYS A 256 -5.14 -9.77 -8.62
C LYS A 256 -4.77 -10.19 -7.19
N ARG A 257 -3.54 -10.66 -6.98
CA ARG A 257 -3.00 -10.98 -5.65
C ARG A 257 -3.08 -9.78 -4.71
N LYS A 258 -2.61 -8.60 -5.14
CA LYS A 258 -2.71 -7.37 -4.33
C LYS A 258 -4.17 -7.08 -3.99
N GLY A 259 -5.08 -7.12 -4.97
CA GLY A 259 -6.51 -6.90 -4.77
C GLY A 259 -7.13 -7.82 -3.72
N LEU A 260 -6.82 -9.12 -3.75
CA LEU A 260 -7.30 -10.10 -2.76
C LEU A 260 -6.80 -9.80 -1.34
N LEU A 261 -5.53 -9.44 -1.20
CA LEU A 261 -4.93 -9.08 0.10
C LEU A 261 -5.53 -7.78 0.66
N VAL A 262 -5.69 -6.75 -0.18
CA VAL A 262 -6.30 -5.48 0.23
C VAL A 262 -7.78 -5.68 0.57
N LEU A 263 -8.51 -6.51 -0.19
CA LEU A 263 -9.90 -6.85 0.11
C LEU A 263 -10.02 -7.49 1.50
N HIS A 264 -9.18 -8.47 1.82
CA HIS A 264 -9.19 -9.11 3.13
C HIS A 264 -9.06 -8.06 4.27
N ASN A 265 -8.11 -7.14 4.14
CA ASN A 265 -7.91 -6.06 5.11
C ASN A 265 -9.08 -5.07 5.17
N PHE A 266 -9.70 -4.77 4.03
CA PHE A 266 -10.90 -3.92 3.95
C PHE A 266 -12.09 -4.56 4.67
N VAL A 267 -12.33 -5.85 4.43
CA VAL A 267 -13.45 -6.59 5.01
C VAL A 267 -13.33 -6.66 6.54
N LEU A 268 -12.12 -6.81 7.09
CA LEU A 268 -11.88 -6.77 8.54
C LEU A 268 -12.34 -5.46 9.21
N ARG A 269 -12.41 -4.37 8.46
CA ARG A 269 -12.80 -3.03 8.93
C ARG A 269 -14.19 -2.61 8.45
N CYS A 270 -14.86 -3.47 7.70
CA CYS A 270 -16.13 -3.19 7.07
C CYS A 270 -17.27 -3.65 7.99
N PRO A 271 -18.25 -2.78 8.30
CA PRO A 271 -19.42 -3.21 9.06
C PRO A 271 -20.18 -4.31 8.31
N ALA A 272 -20.60 -5.37 9.03
CA ALA A 272 -21.35 -6.49 8.46
C ALA A 272 -22.57 -6.04 7.65
N ARG A 273 -23.36 -5.10 8.19
CA ARG A 273 -24.55 -4.54 7.54
C ARG A 273 -24.23 -3.84 6.23
N LEU A 274 -23.08 -3.17 6.14
CA LEU A 274 -22.67 -2.48 4.92
C LEU A 274 -22.53 -3.47 3.76
N LEU A 275 -21.92 -4.64 4.00
CA LEU A 275 -21.74 -5.68 2.98
C LEU A 275 -23.08 -6.22 2.45
N GLY A 276 -24.07 -6.40 3.34
CA GLY A 276 -25.40 -6.87 2.99
C GLY A 276 -26.25 -5.80 2.29
N ASP A 277 -26.43 -4.66 2.93
CA ASP A 277 -27.39 -3.61 2.53
C ASP A 277 -27.04 -2.96 1.19
N THR A 278 -25.74 -2.88 0.87
CA THR A 278 -25.25 -2.27 -0.38
C THR A 278 -25.06 -3.27 -1.52
N GLY A 279 -25.14 -4.57 -1.22
CA GLY A 279 -24.81 -5.65 -2.14
C GLY A 279 -23.30 -5.86 -2.36
N LEU A 280 -22.41 -5.12 -1.65
CA LEU A 280 -20.96 -5.27 -1.79
C LEU A 280 -20.47 -6.69 -1.52
N GLY A 281 -21.04 -7.38 -0.53
CA GLY A 281 -20.65 -8.77 -0.22
C GLY A 281 -20.78 -9.68 -1.43
N GLU A 282 -21.86 -9.55 -2.20
CA GLU A 282 -22.07 -10.35 -3.41
C GLU A 282 -21.10 -9.97 -4.54
N ILE A 283 -20.85 -8.67 -4.73
CA ILE A 283 -19.91 -8.21 -5.77
C ILE A 283 -18.49 -8.69 -5.47
N PHE A 284 -18.06 -8.60 -4.21
CA PHE A 284 -16.75 -9.10 -3.81
C PHE A 284 -16.65 -10.61 -3.96
N GLN A 285 -17.69 -11.37 -3.61
CA GLN A 285 -17.73 -12.80 -3.91
C GLN A 285 -17.55 -13.05 -5.42
N GLN A 286 -18.30 -12.34 -6.27
CA GLN A 286 -18.19 -12.49 -7.73
C GLN A 286 -16.78 -12.18 -8.28
N SER A 287 -16.04 -11.25 -7.66
CA SER A 287 -14.65 -10.96 -8.02
C SER A 287 -13.63 -11.97 -7.46
N VAL A 288 -13.87 -12.51 -6.26
CA VAL A 288 -12.94 -13.45 -5.61
C VAL A 288 -13.04 -14.85 -6.19
N PHE A 289 -14.25 -15.36 -6.44
CA PHE A 289 -14.47 -16.75 -6.87
C PHE A 289 -13.66 -17.16 -8.13
N PRO A 290 -13.54 -16.34 -9.19
CA PRO A 290 -12.70 -16.68 -10.34
C PRO A 290 -11.22 -16.92 -9.99
N SER A 291 -10.71 -16.30 -8.92
CA SER A 291 -9.33 -16.49 -8.47
C SER A 291 -9.10 -17.87 -7.84
N LEU A 292 -10.15 -18.51 -7.30
CA LEU A 292 -10.10 -19.88 -6.77
C LEU A 292 -9.90 -20.94 -7.87
N LEU A 293 -10.16 -20.56 -9.12
CA LEU A 293 -9.98 -21.41 -10.31
C LEU A 293 -8.76 -21.00 -11.15
N SER A 294 -7.89 -20.14 -10.62
CA SER A 294 -6.58 -19.86 -11.22
C SER A 294 -5.64 -21.03 -10.90
N LEU A 295 -5.76 -22.09 -11.70
CA LEU A 295 -5.13 -23.39 -11.48
C LEU A 295 -4.12 -23.73 -12.58
N PRO A 296 -3.19 -24.67 -12.30
CA PRO A 296 -2.33 -25.24 -13.32
C PRO A 296 -3.09 -25.77 -14.54
N GLY A 297 -2.51 -25.56 -15.72
CA GLY A 297 -3.13 -25.82 -17.03
C GLY A 297 -3.44 -24.52 -17.77
N SER A 298 -4.03 -23.53 -17.08
CA SER A 298 -4.24 -22.17 -17.61
C SER A 298 -3.36 -21.12 -16.93
N THR A 299 -2.96 -21.35 -15.69
CA THR A 299 -2.12 -20.46 -14.88
C THR A 299 -0.90 -21.22 -14.39
N PRO A 300 0.33 -20.68 -14.44
CA PRO A 300 1.50 -21.38 -13.90
C PRO A 300 1.31 -21.80 -12.43
N GLU A 301 1.90 -22.91 -12.00
CA GLU A 301 1.70 -23.44 -10.64
C GLU A 301 2.09 -22.43 -9.55
N ASP A 302 3.23 -21.76 -9.70
CA ASP A 302 3.67 -20.74 -8.74
C ASP A 302 2.75 -19.51 -8.69
N GLU A 303 2.14 -19.14 -9.81
CA GLU A 303 1.14 -18.07 -9.88
C GLU A 303 -0.19 -18.51 -9.26
N SER A 304 -0.58 -19.76 -9.49
CA SER A 304 -1.78 -20.36 -8.89
C SER A 304 -1.68 -20.34 -7.36
N LEU A 305 -0.56 -20.80 -6.80
CA LEU A 305 -0.31 -20.78 -5.35
C LEU A 305 -0.34 -19.36 -4.77
N GLN A 306 0.15 -18.37 -5.52
CA GLN A 306 0.10 -16.96 -5.12
C GLN A 306 -1.30 -16.37 -5.07
N LEU A 307 -2.27 -16.94 -5.80
CA LEU A 307 -3.65 -16.46 -5.88
C LEU A 307 -4.60 -17.25 -4.97
N LEU A 308 -4.42 -18.56 -4.89
CA LEU A 308 -5.32 -19.45 -4.16
C LEU A 308 -5.39 -19.09 -2.68
N VAL A 309 -4.25 -18.99 -1.97
CA VAL A 309 -4.26 -18.69 -0.53
C VAL A 309 -4.94 -17.35 -0.22
N PRO A 310 -4.59 -16.22 -0.88
CA PRO A 310 -5.31 -14.96 -0.68
C PRO A 310 -6.80 -15.02 -1.02
N ALA A 311 -7.20 -15.78 -2.05
CA ALA A 311 -8.60 -15.93 -2.44
C ALA A 311 -9.41 -16.71 -1.39
N TYR A 312 -8.87 -17.81 -0.86
CA TYR A 312 -9.47 -18.56 0.25
C TYR A 312 -9.60 -17.68 1.49
N ASN A 313 -8.55 -16.96 1.87
CA ASN A 313 -8.60 -16.07 3.03
C ASN A 313 -9.66 -14.97 2.84
N ALA A 314 -9.71 -14.33 1.67
CA ALA A 314 -10.67 -13.26 1.40
C ALA A 314 -12.13 -13.76 1.45
N ILE A 315 -12.43 -14.93 0.90
CA ILE A 315 -13.81 -15.43 0.86
C ILE A 315 -14.28 -15.95 2.22
N VAL A 316 -13.39 -16.57 3.00
CA VAL A 316 -13.68 -16.95 4.39
C VAL A 316 -13.92 -15.70 5.23
N GLN A 317 -13.04 -14.69 5.12
CA GLN A 317 -13.20 -13.43 5.84
C GLN A 317 -14.51 -12.72 5.47
N LEU A 318 -14.89 -12.71 4.19
CA LEU A 318 -16.20 -12.19 3.74
C LEU A 318 -17.36 -12.93 4.41
N ALA A 319 -17.32 -14.26 4.43
CA ALA A 319 -18.38 -15.07 5.04
C ALA A 319 -18.47 -14.85 6.56
N GLU A 320 -17.34 -14.69 7.24
CA GLU A 320 -17.30 -14.44 8.69
C GLU A 320 -17.77 -13.04 9.07
N THR A 321 -17.31 -12.01 8.34
CA THR A 321 -17.71 -10.63 8.62
C THR A 321 -19.16 -10.35 8.25
N GLN A 322 -19.65 -10.88 7.12
CA GLN A 322 -21.00 -10.56 6.65
C GLN A 322 -22.09 -11.27 7.47
N PHE A 323 -21.80 -12.45 8.02
CA PHE A 323 -22.77 -13.32 8.67
C PHE A 323 -22.34 -13.67 10.09
N THR A 324 -22.38 -12.69 10.98
CA THR A 324 -22.01 -12.81 12.39
C THR A 324 -23.13 -13.40 13.24
N ASP A 325 -24.38 -13.21 12.84
CA ASP A 325 -25.56 -13.56 13.63
C ASP A 325 -26.03 -14.98 13.31
N ASP A 326 -26.57 -15.67 14.32
CA ASP A 326 -27.08 -17.03 14.18
C ASP A 326 -28.20 -17.15 13.14
N GLU A 327 -29.01 -16.10 12.98
CA GLU A 327 -30.07 -16.05 11.96
C GLU A 327 -29.51 -16.06 10.52
N ALA A 328 -28.27 -15.61 10.35
CA ALA A 328 -27.59 -15.51 9.06
C ALA A 328 -26.70 -16.74 8.77
N ARG A 329 -26.73 -17.74 9.67
CA ARG A 329 -26.00 -19.02 9.56
C ARG A 329 -26.29 -19.77 8.26
N PRO A 330 -27.55 -19.88 7.76
CA PRO A 330 -27.80 -20.56 6.49
C PRO A 330 -27.08 -19.94 5.30
N GLN A 331 -26.98 -18.61 5.26
CA GLN A 331 -26.30 -17.85 4.21
C GLN A 331 -24.78 -18.03 4.30
N LYS A 332 -24.22 -18.01 5.51
CA LYS A 332 -22.82 -18.35 5.76
C LYS A 332 -22.49 -19.77 5.26
N THR A 333 -23.28 -20.75 5.68
CA THR A 333 -23.12 -22.15 5.25
C THR A 333 -23.23 -22.29 3.74
N LYS A 334 -24.14 -21.57 3.08
CA LYS A 334 -24.26 -21.57 1.61
C LYS A 334 -22.97 -21.13 0.92
N ILE A 335 -22.31 -20.08 1.41
CA ILE A 335 -21.04 -19.60 0.84
C ILE A 335 -19.91 -20.59 1.10
N LEU A 336 -19.83 -21.16 2.30
CA LEU A 336 -18.81 -22.15 2.64
C LEU A 336 -18.98 -23.46 1.85
N ILE A 337 -20.22 -23.91 1.63
CA ILE A 337 -20.52 -25.03 0.74
C ILE A 337 -20.06 -24.69 -0.68
N LYS A 338 -20.41 -23.50 -1.18
CA LYS A 338 -19.97 -23.05 -2.51
C LYS A 338 -18.45 -23.02 -2.62
N LEU A 339 -17.74 -22.56 -1.59
CA LEU A 339 -16.28 -22.57 -1.54
C LEU A 339 -15.72 -24.00 -1.60
N LEU A 340 -16.29 -24.92 -0.83
CA LEU A 340 -15.91 -26.33 -0.86
C LEU A 340 -16.13 -26.93 -2.25
N THR A 341 -17.31 -26.74 -2.84
CA THR A 341 -17.67 -27.39 -4.11
C THR A 341 -17.00 -26.75 -5.32
N GLU A 342 -17.04 -25.41 -5.43
CA GLU A 342 -16.58 -24.67 -6.61
C GLU A 342 -15.13 -24.19 -6.49
N GLY A 343 -14.58 -24.07 -5.28
CA GLY A 343 -13.18 -23.73 -5.08
C GLY A 343 -12.32 -24.97 -4.90
N ILE A 344 -12.59 -25.75 -3.85
CA ILE A 344 -11.69 -26.83 -3.42
C ILE A 344 -11.87 -28.09 -4.25
N LEU A 345 -13.09 -28.65 -4.30
CA LEU A 345 -13.33 -29.91 -5.01
C LEU A 345 -13.15 -29.76 -6.52
N ALA A 346 -13.62 -28.66 -7.10
CA ALA A 346 -13.33 -28.31 -8.49
C ALA A 346 -11.82 -28.18 -8.72
N GLY A 347 -11.11 -27.46 -7.83
CA GLY A 347 -9.65 -27.31 -7.91
C GLY A 347 -8.92 -28.64 -7.87
N TYR A 348 -9.32 -29.54 -6.98
CA TYR A 348 -8.76 -30.88 -6.88
C TYR A 348 -9.01 -31.68 -8.16
N TRP A 349 -10.22 -31.61 -8.71
CA TRP A 349 -10.56 -32.33 -9.95
C TRP A 349 -9.73 -31.87 -11.15
N HIS A 350 -9.40 -30.59 -11.21
CA HIS A 350 -8.65 -30.00 -12.33
C HIS A 350 -7.13 -30.07 -12.16
N ALA A 351 -6.62 -30.07 -10.93
CA ALA A 351 -5.20 -29.96 -10.65
C ALA A 351 -4.66 -31.07 -9.73
N SER A 352 -5.31 -32.25 -9.69
CA SER A 352 -4.90 -33.37 -8.83
C SER A 352 -3.48 -33.89 -9.08
N GLU A 353 -2.93 -33.62 -10.26
CA GLU A 353 -1.56 -34.00 -10.62
C GLU A 353 -0.48 -33.06 -10.04
N TYR A 354 -0.89 -31.90 -9.50
CA TYR A 354 0.01 -30.90 -8.92
C TYR A 354 0.03 -31.03 -7.39
N ILE A 355 1.05 -31.72 -6.87
CA ILE A 355 1.18 -32.06 -5.44
C ILE A 355 1.06 -30.83 -4.54
N ARG A 356 1.71 -29.70 -4.88
CA ARG A 356 1.66 -28.48 -4.05
C ARG A 356 0.27 -27.86 -4.01
N ILE A 357 -0.49 -27.97 -5.10
CA ILE A 357 -1.89 -27.54 -5.15
C ILE A 357 -2.75 -28.46 -4.29
N VAL A 358 -2.61 -29.77 -4.45
CA VAL A 358 -3.37 -30.75 -3.63
C VAL A 358 -3.10 -30.56 -2.14
N GLU A 359 -1.83 -30.35 -1.76
CA GLU A 359 -1.45 -30.06 -0.39
C GLU A 359 -2.12 -28.78 0.13
N LEU A 360 -2.07 -27.69 -0.65
CA LEU A 360 -2.77 -26.45 -0.31
C LEU A 360 -4.26 -26.68 -0.12
N LEU A 361 -4.93 -27.35 -1.07
CA LEU A 361 -6.37 -27.61 -1.00
C LEU A 361 -6.73 -28.40 0.26
N ALA A 362 -5.95 -29.43 0.60
CA ALA A 362 -6.14 -30.19 1.83
C ALA A 362 -6.00 -29.33 3.09
N GLN A 363 -5.04 -28.40 3.13
CA GLN A 363 -4.86 -27.46 4.23
C GLN A 363 -6.06 -26.50 4.38
N GLN A 364 -6.72 -26.13 3.28
CA GLN A 364 -7.88 -25.22 3.31
C GLN A 364 -9.19 -25.92 3.70
N ILE A 365 -9.31 -27.23 3.52
CA ILE A 365 -10.51 -27.99 3.93
C ILE A 365 -10.69 -27.97 5.45
N ILE A 366 -9.62 -28.14 6.22
CA ILE A 366 -9.67 -28.32 7.68
C ILE A 366 -10.34 -27.12 8.40
N PRO A 367 -9.95 -25.85 8.13
CA PRO A 367 -10.62 -24.70 8.72
C PRO A 367 -12.11 -24.62 8.37
N ILE A 368 -12.49 -24.97 7.13
CA ILE A 368 -13.87 -24.89 6.65
C ILE A 368 -14.73 -25.99 7.26
N GLU A 369 -14.21 -27.21 7.38
CA GLU A 369 -14.87 -28.31 8.08
C GLU A 369 -15.08 -27.96 9.55
N LEU A 370 -14.08 -27.39 10.24
CA LEU A 370 -14.25 -26.94 11.62
C LEU A 370 -15.30 -25.82 11.73
N LEU A 371 -15.28 -24.83 10.84
CA LEU A 371 -16.27 -23.75 10.82
C LEU A 371 -17.69 -24.28 10.54
N SER A 372 -17.84 -25.24 9.63
CA SER A 372 -19.13 -25.84 9.29
C SER A 372 -19.62 -26.82 10.35
N MET A 373 -18.72 -27.58 10.99
CA MET A 373 -19.03 -28.49 12.09
C MET A 373 -19.37 -27.75 13.38
N VAL A 374 -18.65 -26.68 13.75
CA VAL A 374 -19.02 -25.82 14.89
C VAL A 374 -20.38 -25.18 14.64
N SER A 375 -20.64 -24.73 13.40
CA SER A 375 -21.95 -24.24 12.98
C SER A 375 -23.07 -25.29 13.11
N ALA A 376 -22.75 -26.58 12.87
CA ALA A 376 -23.69 -27.70 12.97
C ALA A 376 -23.87 -28.25 14.40
N ILE A 377 -22.83 -28.21 15.25
CA ILE A 377 -22.88 -28.70 16.63
C ILE A 377 -23.60 -27.71 17.56
N MET A 378 -23.54 -26.40 17.26
CA MET A 378 -24.34 -25.38 17.97
C MET A 378 -25.80 -25.30 17.51
N THR A 379 -26.28 -26.29 16.75
CA THR A 379 -27.69 -26.42 16.33
C THR A 379 -28.43 -27.56 17.04
N ASP A 380 -27.71 -28.36 17.84
CA ASP A 380 -28.24 -29.38 18.75
C ASP A 380 -28.04 -28.93 20.20
#